data_AF-A0A3D9ZX39-F1
#
_entry.id   AF-A0A3D9ZX39-F1
#
_cell.length_a   1.000
_cell.length_b   1.000
_cell.length_c   1.000
_cell.angle_alpha   90.00
_cell.angle_beta   90.00
_cell.angle_gamma   90.00
#
_symmetry.space_group_name_H-M   'P 1'
#
loop_
_entity.id
_entity.type
_entity.pdbx_description
1 polymer ?
#
loop_
_entity_poly.entity_id
_entity_poly.type
_entity_poly.pdbx_seq_one_letter_code
_entity_poly.pdbx_strand_id
1 'polypeptide(L)'
;MAREEDFTTEAAEGQRDRRFHGGAPQRLDDDELARRTEEERVDAGTSDYDPDDVPPATDDPAPSDLGDSALVQDIEGIGARQEDEGETRPLSADNPFPPTRYEES
;
A
#
# COMPACT_ATOMS: atom_id res chain seq x y z
N MET A 1 -11.63 -17.46 -38.55
CA MET A 1 -11.14 -17.02 -37.24
C MET A 1 -11.98 -15.82 -36.81
N ALA A 2 -12.83 -15.99 -35.81
CA ALA A 2 -13.30 -14.91 -34.96
C ALA A 2 -13.51 -15.54 -33.59
N ARG A 3 -12.68 -15.14 -32.62
CA ARG A 3 -12.69 -15.57 -31.22
C ARG A 3 -13.62 -14.61 -30.51
N GLU A 4 -14.81 -15.06 -30.18
CA GLU A 4 -15.68 -14.31 -29.26
C GLU A 4 -15.12 -14.56 -27.86
N GLU A 5 -14.57 -13.50 -27.28
CA GLU A 5 -14.01 -13.51 -25.94
C GLU A 5 -15.16 -13.49 -24.95
N ASP A 6 -15.30 -14.58 -24.19
CA ASP A 6 -16.19 -14.67 -23.04
C ASP A 6 -15.72 -13.66 -21.97
N PHE A 7 -16.31 -12.48 -21.97
CA PHE A 7 -16.21 -11.55 -20.84
C PHE A 7 -17.05 -12.11 -19.69
N THR A 8 -16.46 -12.98 -18.87
CA THR A 8 -17.01 -13.35 -17.56
C THR A 8 -16.90 -12.14 -16.65
N THR A 9 -17.93 -11.28 -16.64
CA THR A 9 -18.13 -10.33 -15.55
C THR A 9 -18.47 -11.15 -14.31
N GLU A 10 -17.48 -11.32 -13.44
CA GLU A 10 -17.62 -11.86 -12.09
C GLU A 10 -18.36 -10.84 -11.21
N ALA A 11 -19.61 -10.54 -11.56
CA ALA A 11 -20.49 -9.77 -10.69
C ALA A 11 -20.71 -10.63 -9.44
N ALA A 12 -20.29 -10.11 -8.28
CA ALA A 12 -20.37 -10.75 -6.96
C ALA A 12 -21.58 -11.68 -6.86
N GLU A 13 -21.33 -12.99 -6.95
CA GLU A 13 -22.40 -13.99 -6.89
C GLU A 13 -22.86 -14.12 -5.43
N GLY A 14 -23.65 -13.15 -4.97
CA GLY A 14 -24.39 -13.28 -3.72
C GLY A 14 -25.16 -14.60 -3.71
N GLN A 15 -25.22 -15.25 -2.54
CA GLN A 15 -25.88 -16.55 -2.39
C GLN A 15 -27.30 -16.52 -2.99
N ARG A 16 -27.47 -17.20 -4.13
CA ARG A 16 -28.75 -17.21 -4.85
C ARG A 16 -29.74 -18.09 -4.11
N ASP A 17 -30.71 -17.48 -3.43
CA ASP A 17 -31.82 -18.21 -2.81
C ASP A 17 -32.73 -18.81 -3.89
N ARG A 18 -32.59 -20.12 -4.12
CA ARG A 18 -33.32 -20.87 -5.15
C ARG A 18 -34.82 -21.05 -4.85
N ARG A 19 -35.29 -20.62 -3.67
CA ARG A 19 -36.71 -20.64 -3.30
C ARG A 19 -37.51 -19.57 -4.04
N PHE A 20 -36.84 -18.56 -4.56
CA PHE A 20 -37.43 -17.48 -5.36
C PHE A 20 -36.90 -17.58 -6.79
N HIS A 21 -37.82 -17.57 -7.78
CA HIS A 21 -37.43 -17.57 -9.19
C HIS A 21 -36.81 -16.23 -9.57
N GLY A 22 -35.49 -16.19 -9.78
CA GLY A 22 -34.74 -15.28 -10.66
C GLY A 22 -34.96 -13.77 -10.55
N GLY A 23 -35.69 -13.29 -9.55
CA GLY A 23 -36.00 -11.88 -9.32
C GLY A 23 -35.52 -11.45 -7.94
N ALA A 24 -35.20 -10.17 -7.81
CA ALA A 24 -34.93 -9.58 -6.50
C ALA A 24 -36.17 -9.78 -5.60
N PRO A 25 -35.98 -10.10 -4.30
CA PRO A 25 -37.09 -10.20 -3.38
C PRO A 25 -37.88 -8.89 -3.35
N GLN A 26 -39.19 -8.98 -3.08
CA GLN A 26 -40.08 -7.80 -3.06
C GLN A 26 -39.66 -6.75 -2.01
N ARG A 27 -38.98 -7.21 -0.95
CA ARG A 27 -38.29 -6.37 0.03
C ARG A 27 -36.92 -6.98 0.27
N LEU A 28 -35.89 -6.15 0.16
CA LEU A 28 -34.59 -6.46 0.74
C LEU A 28 -34.68 -6.27 2.25
N ASP A 29 -33.82 -6.99 2.97
CA ASP A 29 -33.60 -6.72 4.38
C ASP A 29 -32.85 -5.38 4.49
N ASP A 30 -33.52 -4.37 5.03
CA ASP A 30 -32.99 -3.00 5.11
C ASP A 30 -31.74 -2.95 6.01
N ASP A 31 -31.67 -3.82 7.03
CA ASP A 31 -30.52 -3.92 7.93
C ASP A 31 -29.33 -4.58 7.22
N GLU A 32 -29.58 -5.63 6.44
CA GLU A 32 -28.55 -6.28 5.63
C GLU A 32 -28.00 -5.35 4.55
N LEU A 33 -28.88 -4.60 3.88
CA LEU A 33 -28.49 -3.63 2.86
C LEU A 33 -27.65 -2.50 3.44
N ALA A 34 -28.04 -1.98 4.61
CA ALA A 34 -27.28 -0.96 5.31
C ALA A 34 -25.88 -1.43 5.69
N ARG A 35 -25.76 -2.66 6.23
CA ARG A 35 -24.46 -3.27 6.58
C ARG A 35 -23.54 -3.40 5.38
N ARG A 36 -24.02 -3.97 4.27
CA ARG A 36 -23.20 -4.14 3.05
C ARG A 36 -22.74 -2.82 2.46
N THR A 37 -23.61 -1.81 2.51
CA THR A 37 -23.25 -0.47 2.00
C THR A 37 -22.14 0.15 2.85
N GLU A 38 -22.12 -0.08 4.16
CA GLU A 38 -21.03 0.40 5.01
C GLU A 38 -19.73 -0.36 4.72
N GLU A 39 -19.77 -1.69 4.62
CA GLU A 39 -18.62 -2.51 4.20
C GLU A 39 -18.05 -2.00 2.86
N GLU A 40 -18.90 -1.70 1.87
CA GLU A 40 -18.46 -1.16 0.57
C GLU A 40 -17.80 0.22 0.68
N ARG A 41 -18.25 1.11 1.57
CA ARG A 41 -17.61 2.43 1.77
C ARG A 41 -16.25 2.29 2.43
N VAL A 42 -16.13 1.39 3.39
CA VAL A 42 -14.89 1.06 4.09
C VAL A 42 -13.88 0.45 3.11
N ASP A 43 -14.31 -0.52 2.30
CA ASP A 43 -13.48 -1.12 1.23
C ASP A 43 -13.05 -0.10 0.17
N ALA A 44 -13.93 0.83 -0.18
CA ALA A 44 -13.62 1.93 -1.09
C ALA A 44 -12.71 3.00 -0.46
N GLY A 45 -12.34 2.88 0.82
CA GLY A 45 -11.54 3.87 1.56
C GLY A 45 -12.23 5.22 1.72
N THR A 46 -13.57 5.25 1.61
CA THR A 46 -14.39 6.45 1.78
C THR A 46 -14.88 6.60 3.23
N SER A 47 -14.90 5.48 3.98
CA SER A 47 -15.15 5.43 5.43
C SER A 47 -13.94 4.78 6.11
N ASP A 48 -13.68 5.14 7.36
CA ASP A 48 -12.63 4.51 8.16
C ASP A 48 -13.07 3.12 8.63
N TYR A 49 -12.12 2.19 8.78
CA TYR A 49 -12.37 0.90 9.41
C TYR A 49 -12.65 1.07 10.90
N ASP A 50 -13.56 0.25 11.45
CA ASP A 50 -13.72 0.12 12.90
C ASP A 50 -12.49 -0.61 13.49
N PRO A 51 -11.73 0.00 14.41
CA PRO A 51 -10.56 -0.63 15.01
C PRO A 51 -10.86 -1.94 15.74
N ASP A 52 -12.10 -2.17 16.20
CA ASP A 52 -12.51 -3.41 16.85
C ASP A 52 -12.78 -4.56 15.85
N ASP A 53 -13.02 -4.24 14.57
CA ASP A 53 -13.19 -5.23 13.49
C ASP A 53 -11.86 -5.59 12.78
N VAL A 54 -10.77 -4.89 13.12
CA VAL A 54 -9.44 -5.20 12.58
C VAL A 54 -8.77 -6.28 13.42
N PRO A 55 -8.35 -7.42 12.84
CA PRO A 55 -7.57 -8.42 13.56
C PRO A 55 -6.32 -7.81 14.20
N PRO A 56 -5.86 -8.32 15.36
CA PRO A 56 -4.63 -7.82 15.96
C PRO A 56 -3.46 -7.97 14.99
N ALA A 57 -2.55 -7.00 15.01
CA ALA A 57 -1.34 -7.06 14.20
C ALA A 57 -0.57 -8.36 14.48
N THR A 58 -0.27 -9.10 13.41
CA THR A 58 0.47 -10.37 13.49
C THR A 58 1.97 -10.17 13.50
N ASP A 59 2.45 -9.00 13.09
CA ASP A 59 3.86 -8.71 12.97
C ASP A 59 4.46 -8.36 14.34
N ASP A 60 5.71 -8.77 14.54
CA ASP A 60 6.48 -8.32 15.68
C ASP A 60 6.63 -6.79 15.63
N PRO A 61 6.56 -6.11 16.80
CA PRO A 61 6.77 -4.67 16.83
C PRO A 61 8.14 -4.34 16.25
N ALA A 62 8.18 -3.36 15.35
CA ALA A 62 9.43 -2.87 14.80
C ALA A 62 10.35 -2.37 15.94
N PRO A 63 11.67 -2.58 15.85
CA PRO A 63 12.61 -2.01 16.81
C PRO A 63 12.49 -0.48 16.81
N SER A 64 12.40 0.11 18.00
CA SER A 64 12.28 1.57 18.15
C SER A 64 13.60 2.32 17.91
N ASP A 65 14.73 1.61 17.98
CA ASP A 65 16.06 2.17 17.74
C ASP A 65 16.74 1.42 16.57
N LEU A 66 16.89 2.13 15.45
CA LEU A 66 17.53 1.62 14.24
C LEU A 66 19.03 1.94 14.19
N GLY A 67 19.53 2.86 15.03
CA GLY A 67 20.93 3.30 15.02
C GLY A 67 21.90 2.18 15.41
N ASP A 68 21.47 1.27 16.29
CA ASP A 68 22.23 0.09 16.69
C ASP A 68 22.16 -1.07 15.69
N SER A 69 21.39 -0.92 14.60
CA SER A 69 21.28 -1.99 13.62
C SER A 69 22.58 -2.17 12.84
N ALA A 70 23.02 -3.41 12.70
CA ALA A 70 24.25 -3.74 11.94
C ALA A 70 24.20 -3.22 10.50
N LEU A 71 23.01 -3.19 9.89
CA LEU A 71 22.81 -2.64 8.56
C LEU A 71 23.08 -1.13 8.50
N VAL A 72 22.57 -0.36 9.47
CA VAL A 72 22.80 1.09 9.52
C VAL A 72 24.28 1.39 9.75
N GLN A 73 24.91 0.69 10.70
CA GLN A 73 26.34 0.85 10.96
C GLN A 73 27.21 0.50 9.75
N ASP A 74 26.85 -0.54 8.99
CA ASP A 74 27.55 -0.89 7.75
C ASP A 74 27.41 0.20 6.67
N ILE A 75 26.19 0.70 6.45
CA ILE A 75 25.93 1.79 5.49
C ILE A 75 26.73 3.04 5.88
N GLU A 76 26.70 3.45 7.14
CA GLU A 76 27.46 4.60 7.64
C GLU A 76 28.97 4.38 7.49
N GLY A 77 29.47 3.18 7.81
CA GLY A 77 30.86 2.81 7.62
C GLY A 77 31.29 2.84 6.15
N ILE A 78 30.43 2.43 5.23
CA ILE A 78 30.66 2.55 3.79
C ILE A 78 30.69 4.03 3.36
N GLY A 79 29.78 4.86 3.86
CA GLY A 79 29.77 6.30 3.62
C GLY A 79 31.08 6.95 4.07
N ALA A 80 31.48 6.72 5.33
CA ALA A 80 32.69 7.29 5.91
C ALA A 80 33.97 6.89 5.14
N ARG A 81 34.07 5.63 4.71
CA ARG A 81 35.21 5.17 3.88
C ARG A 81 35.25 5.88 2.53
N GLN A 82 34.13 5.98 1.82
CA GLN A 82 34.06 6.66 0.53
C GLN A 82 34.39 8.16 0.63
N GLU A 83 34.05 8.80 1.76
CA GLU A 83 34.45 10.18 2.04
C GLU A 83 35.96 10.32 2.30
N ASP A 84 36.55 9.40 3.07
CA ASP A 84 38.00 9.36 3.34
C ASP A 84 38.81 9.10 2.06
N GLU A 85 38.32 8.21 1.20
CA GLU A 85 38.89 7.90 -0.12
C GLU A 85 38.60 9.00 -1.16
N GLY A 86 37.73 9.96 -0.83
CA GLY A 86 37.35 11.09 -1.68
C GLY A 86 36.45 10.72 -2.88
N GLU A 87 35.86 9.52 -2.87
CA GLU A 87 34.87 9.06 -3.85
C GLU A 87 33.55 9.84 -3.73
N THR A 88 33.21 10.22 -2.50
CA THR A 88 32.09 11.11 -2.20
C THR A 88 32.56 12.28 -1.35
N ARG A 89 31.80 13.38 -1.34
CA ARG A 89 32.09 14.55 -0.50
C ARG A 89 30.81 15.04 0.15
N PRO A 90 30.84 15.40 1.44
CA PRO A 90 29.69 15.98 2.11
C PRO A 90 29.33 17.32 1.47
N LEU A 91 28.05 17.67 1.51
CA LEU A 91 27.59 18.97 1.06
C LEU A 91 28.18 20.07 1.95
N SER A 92 28.83 21.04 1.33
CA SER A 92 29.43 22.18 2.02
C SER A 92 29.31 23.44 1.15
N ALA A 93 29.69 24.61 1.67
CA ALA A 93 29.73 25.83 0.87
C ALA A 93 30.70 25.72 -0.32
N ASP A 94 31.78 24.96 -0.16
CA ASP A 94 32.81 24.71 -1.18
C ASP A 94 32.49 23.51 -2.08
N ASN A 95 31.57 22.64 -1.64
CA ASN A 95 31.03 21.51 -2.39
C ASN A 95 29.49 21.57 -2.38
N PRO A 96 28.89 22.59 -3.02
CA PRO A 96 27.44 22.66 -3.13
C PRO A 96 26.94 21.52 -4.02
N PHE A 97 25.62 21.39 -4.14
CA PHE A 97 24.98 20.57 -5.19
C PHE A 97 25.66 20.76 -6.55
N PRO A 98 25.57 19.76 -7.45
CA PRO A 98 26.21 19.83 -8.77
C PRO A 98 25.98 21.21 -9.41
N PRO A 99 27.03 21.77 -10.03
CA PRO A 99 26.99 23.16 -10.44
C PRO A 99 25.87 23.36 -11.47
N THR A 100 25.24 24.55 -11.44
CA THR A 100 24.18 24.89 -12.42
C THR A 100 24.69 24.94 -13.85
N ARG A 101 26.02 24.99 -14.03
CA ARG A 101 26.73 24.79 -15.29
C ARG A 101 27.99 23.96 -15.05
N TYR A 102 28.15 22.92 -15.84
CA TYR A 102 29.40 22.17 -15.92
C TYR A 102 30.41 22.96 -16.76
N GLU A 103 31.69 22.87 -16.41
CA GLU A 103 32.74 23.42 -17.28
C GLU A 103 32.76 22.62 -18.59
N GLU A 104 32.64 23.30 -19.73
CA GLU A 104 32.77 22.64 -21.03
C GLU A 104 34.28 22.38 -21.28
N SER A 105 34.67 21.10 -21.29
CA SER A 105 36.00 20.63 -21.69
C SER A 105 36.17 20.55 -23.19
#